data_AF-A0AAP2RHJ9-F1
#
_entry.id   AF-A0AAP2RHJ9-F1
#
_cell.length_a   1.000
_cell.length_b   1.000
_cell.length_c   1.000
_cell.angle_alpha   90.00
_cell.angle_beta   90.00
_cell.angle_gamma   90.00
#
_symmetry.space_group_name_H-M   'P 1'
#
loop_
_entity.id
_entity.type
_entity.pdbx_description
1 polymer ?
#
loop_
_entity_poly.entity_id
_entity_poly.type
_entity_poly.pdbx_seq_one_letter_code
_entity_poly.pdbx_strand_id
1 'polypeptide(L)'
;HDIEKAGGENISVCYQCGTCTGGCPQGRRNALRTRKIMRMVSLGLKDELLKSDDIWYCSTCYTCTDRCPRHVKPTDVIIALRNMATRQHIVPRNFLQTAGFIFQTGHGVPNNDANRELRKRLGLKADPPTTHSYPEFLPGIQKILEATGLMQIKADIEGGKK
;
A
#
# COMPACT_ATOMS: atom_id res chain seq x y z
N HIS A 1 16.36 -9.28 -11.24
CA HIS A 1 15.40 -8.34 -11.86
C HIS A 1 15.14 -7.15 -10.92
N ASP A 2 14.90 -5.92 -11.38
CA ASP A 2 14.67 -4.74 -10.50
C ASP A 2 13.55 -4.98 -9.48
N ILE A 3 12.50 -5.69 -9.90
CA ILE A 3 11.36 -6.01 -9.05
C ILE A 3 11.71 -7.05 -7.98
N GLU A 4 12.62 -7.99 -8.25
CA GLU A 4 13.12 -8.93 -7.24
C GLU A 4 13.90 -8.17 -6.15
N LYS A 5 14.73 -7.19 -6.54
CA LYS A 5 15.43 -6.30 -5.59
C LYS A 5 14.46 -5.44 -4.78
N ALA A 6 13.29 -5.14 -5.33
CA ALA A 6 12.25 -4.34 -4.68
C ALA A 6 11.28 -5.17 -3.81
N GLY A 7 11.54 -6.46 -3.59
CA GLY A 7 10.75 -7.35 -2.72
C GLY A 7 9.85 -8.36 -3.45
N GLY A 8 9.83 -8.34 -4.79
CA GLY A 8 9.10 -9.29 -5.62
C GLY A 8 9.88 -10.59 -5.88
N GLU A 9 10.25 -11.28 -4.80
CA GLU A 9 11.09 -12.49 -4.85
C GLU A 9 10.48 -13.61 -5.70
N ASN A 10 11.37 -14.44 -6.29
CA ASN A 10 11.03 -15.65 -7.04
C ASN A 10 10.11 -15.44 -8.25
N ILE A 11 9.93 -14.22 -8.73
CA ILE A 11 9.08 -13.97 -9.91
C ILE A 11 9.59 -14.69 -11.17
N SER A 12 10.91 -14.86 -11.28
CA SER A 12 11.58 -15.58 -12.36
C SER A 12 11.17 -17.05 -12.50
N VAL A 13 10.66 -17.70 -11.45
CA VAL A 13 10.18 -19.10 -11.52
C VAL A 13 8.70 -19.22 -11.90
N CYS A 14 8.02 -18.11 -12.18
CA CYS A 14 6.62 -18.09 -12.56
C CYS A 14 6.38 -18.71 -13.94
N TYR A 15 5.78 -19.90 -13.96
CA TYR A 15 5.39 -20.62 -15.18
C TYR A 15 3.96 -20.35 -15.70
N GLN A 16 3.32 -19.26 -15.24
CA GLN A 16 2.02 -18.79 -15.76
C GLN A 16 0.79 -19.73 -15.60
N CYS A 17 0.73 -20.62 -14.60
CA CYS A 17 -0.44 -21.51 -14.39
C CYS A 17 -1.79 -20.81 -14.18
N GLY A 18 -1.82 -19.59 -13.61
CA GLY A 18 -3.06 -18.84 -13.37
C GLY A 18 -3.77 -19.10 -12.05
N THR A 19 -3.25 -19.95 -11.15
CA THR A 19 -3.80 -20.16 -9.80
C THR A 19 -4.04 -18.85 -9.06
N CYS A 20 -3.11 -17.90 -9.18
CA CYS A 20 -3.22 -16.57 -8.58
C CYS A 20 -4.42 -15.78 -9.09
N THR A 21 -4.74 -15.87 -10.39
CA THR A 21 -5.91 -15.20 -10.98
C THR A 21 -7.20 -15.90 -10.57
N GLY A 22 -7.24 -17.24 -10.61
CA GLY A 22 -8.44 -18.01 -10.24
C GLY A 22 -8.83 -17.87 -8.75
N GLY A 23 -7.82 -17.70 -7.89
CA GLY A 23 -8.01 -17.45 -6.45
C GLY A 23 -8.27 -15.99 -6.09
N CYS A 24 -8.13 -15.05 -7.02
CA CYS A 24 -8.26 -13.63 -6.72
C CYS A 24 -9.74 -13.24 -6.54
N PRO A 25 -10.16 -12.74 -5.36
CA PRO A 25 -11.54 -12.27 -5.19
C PRO A 25 -11.81 -11.01 -6.03
N GLN A 26 -10.81 -10.14 -6.17
CA GLN A 26 -10.90 -8.88 -6.91
C GLN A 26 -11.06 -9.13 -8.42
N GLY A 27 -10.30 -10.08 -8.97
CA GLY A 27 -10.38 -10.45 -10.39
C GLY A 27 -11.75 -10.99 -10.81
N ARG A 28 -12.61 -11.41 -9.87
CA ARG A 28 -13.99 -11.81 -10.17
C ARG A 28 -14.93 -10.62 -10.42
N ARG A 29 -14.55 -9.42 -9.98
CA ARG A 29 -15.40 -8.22 -10.03
C ARG A 29 -14.77 -7.05 -10.78
N ASN A 30 -13.49 -7.14 -11.12
CA ASN A 30 -12.76 -6.12 -11.88
C ASN A 30 -11.77 -6.74 -12.88
N ALA A 31 -11.04 -5.86 -13.58
CA ALA A 31 -10.08 -6.24 -14.62
C ALA A 31 -8.79 -6.88 -14.09
N LEU A 32 -8.54 -6.89 -12.77
CA LEU A 32 -7.31 -7.42 -12.19
C LEU A 32 -7.10 -8.88 -12.58
N ARG A 33 -6.01 -9.15 -13.30
CA ARG A 33 -5.54 -10.50 -13.60
C ARG A 33 -4.13 -10.63 -13.04
N THR A 34 -3.99 -11.18 -11.83
CA THR A 34 -2.68 -11.32 -11.15
C THR A 34 -1.66 -12.03 -12.02
N ARG A 35 -2.06 -13.08 -12.76
CA ARG A 35 -1.19 -13.76 -13.74
C ARG A 35 -0.64 -12.81 -14.81
N LYS A 36 -1.46 -11.90 -15.33
CA LYS A 36 -1.05 -10.90 -16.34
C LYS A 36 0.01 -9.97 -15.77
N ILE A 37 -0.15 -9.50 -14.54
CA ILE A 37 0.88 -8.72 -13.84
C ILE A 37 2.19 -9.51 -13.77
N MET A 38 2.17 -10.76 -13.30
CA MET A 38 3.38 -11.59 -13.22
C MET A 38 4.05 -11.77 -14.61
N ARG A 39 3.25 -11.90 -15.68
CA ARG A 39 3.77 -12.01 -17.05
C ARG A 39 4.44 -10.72 -17.50
N MET A 40 3.80 -9.58 -17.30
CA MET A 40 4.33 -8.27 -17.67
C MET A 40 5.62 -7.95 -16.92
N VAL A 41 5.69 -8.33 -15.63
CA VAL A 41 6.93 -8.26 -14.86
C VAL A 41 8.02 -9.11 -15.52
N SER A 42 7.74 -10.37 -15.87
CA SER A 42 8.72 -11.25 -16.51
C SER A 42 9.19 -10.77 -17.90
N LEU A 43 8.37 -9.95 -18.58
CA LEU A 43 8.67 -9.35 -19.89
C LEU A 43 9.38 -7.99 -19.79
N GLY A 44 9.61 -7.47 -18.57
CA GLY A 44 10.22 -6.16 -18.39
C GLY A 44 9.29 -4.98 -18.72
N LEU A 45 7.97 -5.20 -18.85
CA LEU A 45 6.97 -4.16 -19.14
C LEU A 45 6.60 -3.34 -17.90
N LYS A 46 7.62 -2.89 -17.17
CA LYS A 46 7.49 -2.18 -15.90
C LYS A 46 6.72 -0.87 -16.07
N ASP A 47 7.06 -0.05 -17.05
CA ASP A 47 6.48 1.29 -17.20
C ASP A 47 4.98 1.26 -17.51
N GLU A 48 4.51 0.25 -18.22
CA GLU A 48 3.09 -0.01 -18.45
C GLU A 48 2.38 -0.42 -17.15
N LEU A 49 3.02 -1.27 -16.34
CA LEU A 49 2.48 -1.72 -15.06
C LEU A 49 2.35 -0.58 -14.04
N LEU A 50 3.35 0.30 -13.95
CA LEU A 50 3.36 1.39 -12.99
C LEU A 50 2.24 2.41 -13.25
N LYS A 51 1.83 2.56 -14.52
CA LYS A 51 0.73 3.44 -14.94
C LYS A 51 -0.64 2.75 -14.91
N SER A 52 -0.70 1.46 -14.59
CA SER A 52 -1.94 0.69 -14.60
C SER A 52 -2.67 0.79 -13.26
N ASP A 53 -3.98 1.02 -13.30
CA ASP A 53 -4.84 0.97 -12.10
C ASP A 53 -4.94 -0.44 -11.50
N ASP A 54 -4.62 -1.49 -12.27
CA ASP A 54 -4.74 -2.89 -11.83
C ASP A 54 -3.94 -3.16 -10.56
N ILE A 55 -2.74 -2.57 -10.42
CA ILE A 55 -1.92 -2.78 -9.22
C ILE A 55 -2.61 -2.26 -7.96
N TRP A 56 -3.51 -1.27 -8.08
CA TRP A 56 -4.23 -0.68 -6.95
C TRP A 56 -5.49 -1.44 -6.55
N TYR A 57 -6.04 -2.31 -7.42
CA TYR A 57 -7.20 -3.13 -7.09
C TYR A 57 -6.92 -4.30 -6.14
N CYS A 58 -5.66 -4.71 -5.98
CA CYS A 58 -5.28 -5.80 -5.08
C CYS A 58 -5.58 -5.44 -3.61
N SER A 59 -6.34 -6.29 -2.92
CA SER A 59 -6.67 -6.11 -1.50
C SER A 59 -5.64 -6.71 -0.53
N THR A 60 -4.50 -7.17 -1.05
CA THR A 60 -3.44 -7.84 -0.25
C THR A 60 -3.98 -8.96 0.64
N CYS A 61 -4.92 -9.77 0.13
CA CYS A 61 -5.52 -10.89 0.88
C CYS A 61 -4.64 -12.15 0.95
N TYR A 62 -3.45 -12.15 0.34
CA TYR A 62 -2.47 -13.24 0.31
C TYR A 62 -2.88 -14.58 -0.31
N THR A 63 -4.15 -14.81 -0.69
CA THR A 63 -4.60 -16.07 -1.33
C THR A 63 -3.72 -16.54 -2.51
N CYS A 64 -3.24 -15.60 -3.34
CA CYS A 64 -2.41 -15.93 -4.49
C CYS A 64 -0.97 -16.32 -4.11
N THR A 65 -0.46 -15.80 -3.00
CA THR A 65 0.85 -16.13 -2.43
C THR A 65 0.80 -17.52 -1.82
N ASP A 66 -0.21 -17.80 -0.98
CA ASP A 66 -0.33 -19.08 -0.28
C ASP A 66 -0.57 -20.26 -1.23
N ARG A 67 -1.31 -20.01 -2.32
CA ARG A 67 -1.67 -21.06 -3.29
C ARG A 67 -0.69 -21.17 -4.45
N CYS A 68 0.41 -20.41 -4.47
CA CYS A 68 1.33 -20.47 -5.59
C CYS A 68 2.11 -21.80 -5.59
N PRO A 69 1.96 -22.67 -6.60
CA PRO A 69 2.68 -23.95 -6.66
C PRO A 69 4.19 -23.79 -6.93
N ARG A 70 4.63 -22.56 -7.22
CA ARG A 70 6.04 -22.21 -7.46
C ARG A 70 6.61 -21.32 -6.36
N HIS A 71 5.86 -21.07 -5.29
CA HIS A 71 6.25 -20.18 -4.19
C HIS A 71 6.70 -18.78 -4.66
N VAL A 72 6.12 -18.30 -5.76
CA VAL A 72 6.13 -16.88 -6.11
C VAL A 72 5.31 -16.15 -5.05
N LYS A 73 5.66 -14.89 -4.76
CA LYS A 73 4.91 -14.02 -3.86
C LYS A 73 4.19 -12.90 -4.63
N PRO A 74 3.08 -13.16 -5.36
CA PRO A 74 2.43 -12.13 -6.16
C PRO A 74 1.95 -10.92 -5.36
N THR A 75 1.59 -11.10 -4.08
CA THR A 75 1.22 -9.97 -3.21
C THR A 75 2.39 -9.01 -3.05
N ASP A 76 3.58 -9.53 -2.74
CA ASP A 76 4.78 -8.71 -2.52
C ASP A 76 5.29 -8.09 -3.83
N VAL A 77 5.17 -8.80 -4.96
CA VAL A 77 5.42 -8.23 -6.30
C VAL A 77 4.52 -7.01 -6.56
N ILE A 78 3.23 -7.09 -6.22
CA ILE A 78 2.30 -5.96 -6.40
C ILE A 78 2.64 -4.81 -5.44
N ILE A 79 3.01 -5.09 -4.19
CA ILE A 79 3.45 -4.06 -3.24
C ILE A 79 4.73 -3.36 -3.74
N ALA A 80 5.69 -4.12 -4.27
CA ALA A 80 6.91 -3.57 -4.87
C ALA A 80 6.58 -2.64 -6.05
N LEU A 81 5.66 -3.03 -6.94
CA LEU A 81 5.18 -2.19 -8.03
C LEU A 81 4.52 -0.90 -7.53
N ARG A 82 3.69 -0.96 -6.48
CA ARG A 82 3.07 0.23 -5.86
C ARG A 82 4.11 1.18 -5.28
N ASN A 83 5.16 0.66 -4.64
CA ASN A 83 6.26 1.47 -4.12
C ASN A 83 7.01 2.18 -5.25
N MET A 84 7.29 1.47 -6.35
CA MET A 84 7.93 2.05 -7.53
C MET A 84 7.04 3.13 -8.19
N ALA A 85 5.74 2.87 -8.32
CA ALA A 85 4.78 3.84 -8.86
C ALA A 85 4.70 5.10 -7.97
N THR A 86 4.67 4.91 -6.66
CA THR A 86 4.63 6.01 -5.68
C THR A 86 5.87 6.90 -5.77
N ARG A 87 7.06 6.33 -5.97
CA ARG A 87 8.32 7.08 -6.19
C ARG A 87 8.32 7.88 -7.50
N GLN A 88 7.44 7.54 -8.44
CA GLN A 88 7.21 8.29 -9.69
C GLN A 88 5.96 9.18 -9.59
N HIS A 89 5.49 9.48 -8.39
CA HIS A 89 4.32 10.33 -8.14
C HIS A 89 3.01 9.76 -8.70
N ILE A 90 2.98 8.46 -9.03
CA ILE A 90 1.79 7.72 -9.46
C ILE A 90 1.20 7.00 -8.24
N VAL A 91 0.34 7.71 -7.52
CA VAL A 91 -0.33 7.19 -6.32
C VAL A 91 -1.73 7.81 -6.16
N PRO A 92 -2.76 7.03 -5.81
CA PRO A 92 -4.09 7.58 -5.56
C PRO A 92 -4.10 8.55 -4.37
N ARG A 93 -4.76 9.70 -4.55
CA ARG A 93 -4.75 10.83 -3.58
C ARG A 93 -5.22 10.44 -2.17
N ASN A 94 -6.17 9.52 -2.06
CA ASN A 94 -6.69 9.05 -0.77
C ASN A 94 -5.60 8.40 0.09
N PHE A 95 -4.61 7.69 -0.49
CA PHE A 95 -3.50 7.15 0.29
C PHE A 95 -2.63 8.26 0.90
N LEU A 96 -2.40 9.33 0.15
CA LEU A 96 -1.62 10.48 0.62
C LEU A 96 -2.36 11.29 1.69
N GLN A 97 -3.70 11.35 1.64
CA GLN A 97 -4.51 11.94 2.71
C GLN A 97 -4.35 11.17 4.02
N THR A 98 -4.45 9.83 3.96
CA THR A 98 -4.20 8.98 5.14
C THR A 98 -2.78 9.16 5.68
N ALA A 99 -1.76 9.24 4.81
CA ALA A 99 -0.40 9.54 5.24
C ALA A 99 -0.29 10.91 5.93
N GLY A 100 -1.02 11.92 5.45
CA GLY A 100 -1.12 13.23 6.09
C GLY A 100 -1.71 13.17 7.51
N PHE A 101 -2.77 12.39 7.72
CA PHE A 101 -3.32 12.18 9.06
C PHE A 101 -2.33 11.47 9.99
N ILE A 102 -1.61 10.46 9.49
CA ILE A 102 -0.57 9.78 10.26
C ILE A 102 0.54 10.77 10.65
N PHE A 103 0.96 11.63 9.73
CA PHE A 103 2.00 12.63 10.01
C PHE A 103 1.54 13.66 11.07
N GLN A 104 0.29 14.12 10.99
CA GLN A 104 -0.24 15.15 11.88
C GLN A 104 -0.63 14.61 13.26
N THR A 105 -1.08 13.36 13.34
CA THR A 105 -1.74 12.84 14.55
C THR A 105 -1.21 11.49 15.02
N GLY A 106 -0.37 10.82 14.24
CA GLY A 106 0.08 9.44 14.46
C GLY A 106 -0.94 8.38 14.01
N HIS A 107 -2.08 8.76 13.43
CA HIS A 107 -3.17 7.84 13.11
C HIS A 107 -3.71 8.04 11.69
N GLY A 108 -4.04 6.94 11.00
CA GLY A 108 -4.74 7.01 9.71
C GLY A 108 -6.19 7.49 9.83
N VAL A 109 -6.79 7.32 11.01
CA VAL A 109 -8.12 7.83 11.38
C VAL A 109 -7.99 8.46 12.78
N PRO A 110 -7.84 9.79 12.87
CA PRO A 110 -7.67 10.48 14.16
C PRO A 110 -8.91 10.39 15.06
N ASN A 111 -8.71 10.48 16.37
CA ASN A 111 -9.79 10.48 17.36
C ASN A 111 -10.50 11.84 17.38
N ASN A 112 -11.76 11.88 16.96
CA ASN A 112 -12.58 13.09 16.93
C ASN A 112 -13.42 13.27 18.20
N ASP A 113 -14.13 14.39 18.32
CA ASP A 113 -14.93 14.73 19.50
C ASP A 113 -16.10 13.76 19.72
N ALA A 114 -16.74 13.30 18.65
CA ALA A 114 -17.81 12.30 18.74
C ALA A 114 -17.30 10.99 19.36
N ASN A 115 -16.10 10.54 18.98
CA ASN A 115 -15.46 9.37 19.54
C ASN A 115 -15.03 9.60 21.00
N ARG A 116 -14.49 10.78 21.35
CA ARG A 116 -14.16 11.13 22.74
C ARG A 116 -15.38 11.07 23.65
N GLU A 117 -16.52 11.61 23.21
CA GLU A 117 -17.77 11.57 23.96
C GLU A 117 -18.37 10.16 24.05
N LEU A 118 -18.26 9.36 22.99
CA LEU A 118 -18.66 7.95 23.04
C LEU A 118 -17.80 7.17 24.04
N ARG A 119 -16.48 7.38 24.03
CA ARG A 119 -15.55 6.71 24.96
C ARG A 119 -15.86 7.02 26.41
N LYS A 120 -16.11 8.29 26.75
CA LYS A 120 -16.53 8.70 28.10
C LYS A 120 -17.84 8.02 28.52
N ARG A 121 -18.84 7.97 27.63
CA ARG A 121 -20.13 7.27 27.88
C ARG A 121 -19.95 5.77 28.13
N LEU A 122 -18.93 5.16 27.54
CA LEU A 122 -18.56 3.76 27.76
C LEU A 122 -17.63 3.55 28.97
N GLY A 123 -17.36 4.59 29.77
CA GLY A 123 -16.46 4.51 30.93
C GLY A 123 -14.97 4.43 30.56
N LEU A 124 -14.61 4.73 29.31
CA LEU A 124 -13.24 4.75 28.83
C LEU A 124 -12.65 6.17 28.92
N LYS A 125 -11.31 6.26 28.99
CA LYS A 125 -10.60 7.54 28.82
C LYS A 125 -10.93 8.16 27.46
N ALA A 126 -11.21 9.46 27.44
CA ALA A 126 -11.58 10.21 26.23
C ALA A 126 -10.55 10.03 25.11
N ASP A 127 -9.26 10.12 25.46
CA ASP A 127 -8.16 9.72 24.59
C ASP A 127 -7.72 8.29 24.83
N PRO A 128 -7.47 7.51 23.76
CA PRO A 128 -6.77 6.24 23.88
C PRO A 128 -5.29 6.47 24.24
N PRO A 129 -4.63 5.46 24.84
CA PRO A 129 -3.21 5.51 25.19
C PRO A 129 -2.32 5.35 23.94
N THR A 130 -2.47 6.28 22.99
CA THR A 130 -1.69 6.42 21.76
C THR A 130 -1.10 7.84 21.71
N THR A 131 -0.60 8.30 20.56
CA THR A 131 -0.12 9.69 20.43
C THR A 131 -1.15 10.77 20.78
N HIS A 132 -2.44 10.43 20.91
CA HIS A 132 -3.44 11.34 21.47
C HIS A 132 -3.24 11.64 22.96
N SER A 133 -2.81 10.65 23.75
CA SER A 133 -2.46 10.83 25.17
C SER A 133 -0.96 11.07 25.40
N TYR A 134 -0.13 10.68 24.42
CA TYR A 134 1.34 10.72 24.48
C TYR A 134 1.92 11.45 23.26
N PRO A 135 1.68 12.76 23.12
CA PRO A 135 2.13 13.54 21.96
C PRO A 135 3.66 13.57 21.81
N GLU A 136 4.43 13.28 22.87
CA GLU A 136 5.89 13.19 22.86
C GLU A 136 6.45 12.14 21.89
N PHE A 137 5.66 11.14 21.50
CA PHE A 137 6.08 10.13 20.51
C PHE A 137 5.79 10.53 19.06
N LEU A 138 4.96 11.56 18.83
CA LEU A 138 4.62 12.03 17.48
C LEU A 138 5.85 12.46 16.67
N PRO A 139 6.84 13.19 17.23
CA PRO A 139 8.07 13.53 16.51
C PRO A 139 8.83 12.30 15.98
N GLY A 140 8.77 11.17 16.69
CA GLY A 140 9.37 9.91 16.22
C GLY A 140 8.70 9.37 14.96
N ILE A 141 7.37 9.42 14.91
CA ILE A 141 6.57 9.04 13.72
C ILE A 141 6.89 9.97 12.55
N GLN A 142 6.91 11.28 12.80
CA GLN A 142 7.22 12.31 11.79
C GLN A 142 8.59 12.08 11.18
N LYS A 143 9.61 11.86 12.02
CA LYS A 143 10.98 11.55 11.57
C LYS A 143 11.05 10.31 10.68
N ILE A 144 10.32 9.25 11.01
CA ILE A 144 10.26 8.04 10.17
C ILE A 144 9.61 8.35 8.82
N LEU A 145 8.46 9.02 8.81
CA LEU A 145 7.76 9.37 7.57
C LEU A 145 8.59 10.28 6.68
N GLU A 146 9.29 11.28 7.24
CA GLU A 146 10.19 12.16 6.52
C GLU A 146 11.34 11.38 5.87
N ALA A 147 11.95 10.43 6.59
CA ALA A 147 13.03 9.59 6.07
C ALA A 147 12.60 8.72 4.86
N THR A 148 11.29 8.46 4.70
CA THR A 148 10.79 7.72 3.51
C THR A 148 10.66 8.58 2.25
N GLY A 149 10.66 9.92 2.39
CA GLY A 149 10.35 10.85 1.29
C GLY A 149 8.87 10.96 0.92
N LEU A 150 7.97 10.22 1.59
CA LEU A 150 6.55 10.19 1.26
C LEU A 150 5.87 11.57 1.42
N MET A 151 6.28 12.36 2.41
CA MET A 151 5.73 13.70 2.62
C MET A 151 6.17 14.68 1.53
N GLN A 152 7.37 14.52 0.99
CA GLN A 152 7.82 15.30 -0.18
C GLN A 152 7.00 14.94 -1.42
N ILE A 153 6.78 13.65 -1.68
CA ILE A 153 5.94 13.17 -2.79
C ILE A 153 4.52 13.75 -2.69
N LYS A 154 3.94 13.77 -1.48
CA LYS A 154 2.65 14.40 -1.23
C LYS A 154 2.65 15.88 -1.61
N ALA A 155 3.65 16.63 -1.14
CA ALA A 155 3.78 18.06 -1.42
C ALA A 155 3.96 18.34 -2.92
N ASP A 156 4.75 17.53 -3.63
CA ASP A 156 4.97 17.65 -5.07
C ASP A 156 3.66 17.46 -5.86
N ILE A 157 2.88 16.42 -5.54
CA ILE A 157 1.59 16.12 -6.19
C ILE A 157 0.57 17.23 -5.93
N GLU A 158 0.51 17.75 -4.70
CA GLU A 158 -0.41 18.85 -4.34
C GLU A 158 0.00 20.18 -4.99
N GLY A 159 1.31 20.40 -5.17
CA GLY A 159 1.88 21.53 -5.89
C GLY A 159 1.82 21.42 -7.41
N GLY A 160 1.22 20.35 -7.96
CA GLY A 160 1.05 20.16 -9.40
C GLY A 160 2.31 19.70 -10.14
N LYS A 161 3.36 19.29 -9.44
CA LYS A 161 4.52 18.61 -10.05
C LYS A 161 4.11 17.18 -10.40
N LYS A 162 4.30 16.79 -11.66
CA LYS A 162 4.13 15.42 -12.15
C LYS A 162 5.48 14.74 -12.27
#